data_AF-T1GC95-F1
#
_entry.id   AF-T1GC95-F1
#
_cell.length_a   1.000
_cell.length_b   1.000
_cell.length_c   1.000
_cell.angle_alpha   90.00
_cell.angle_beta   90.00
_cell.angle_gamma   90.00
#
_symmetry.space_group_name_H-M   'P 1'
#
loop_
_entity.id
_entity.type
_entity.pdbx_description
1 polymer ?
#
loop_
_entity_poly.entity_id
_entity_poly.type
_entity_poly.pdbx_seq_one_letter_code
_entity_poly.pdbx_strand_id
1 'polypeptide(L)'
;PRCSSVSSCSIGSVDRNDILDWLIEVKFEDYSQLFISAGYDLPTIARMTPEDLTAIGITNPQHRERIKKHIDKLQIVDNLPDFVPGSIEEWLRLLRLEEYIQPLLEQNYKTVRDVTQVTWEDLEDIGIVKLGHQKKILLAIKRVKDILSGKRNHQIYSTVGLLPPIQHSICFLQQKTNNN
;
A
#
# COMPACT_ATOMS: atom_id res chain seq x y z
N PRO A 1 35.94 -1.40 13.73
CA PRO A 1 35.31 -1.48 12.39
C PRO A 1 33.78 -1.49 12.53
N ARG A 2 33.15 -0.47 11.94
CA ARG A 2 31.74 -0.10 12.09
C ARG A 2 30.79 -0.98 11.26
N CYS A 3 29.51 -0.86 11.63
CA CYS A 3 28.27 -1.01 10.85
C CYS A 3 27.46 -2.27 11.17
N SER A 4 26.15 -2.24 11.39
CA SER A 4 25.22 -1.12 11.66
C SER A 4 24.00 -1.74 12.32
N SER A 5 23.50 -1.07 13.35
CA SER A 5 22.30 -1.42 14.09
C SER A 5 21.11 -1.59 13.15
N VAL A 6 20.39 -2.70 13.31
CA VAL A 6 19.05 -2.91 12.76
C VAL A 6 18.15 -1.92 13.48
N SER A 7 17.85 -0.79 12.85
CA SER A 7 16.88 0.17 13.37
C SER A 7 15.49 -0.43 13.18
N SER A 8 14.95 -0.92 14.29
CA SER A 8 13.55 -1.31 14.47
C SER A 8 12.68 -0.06 14.33
N CYS A 9 11.99 0.08 13.19
CA CYS A 9 11.10 1.22 12.97
C CYS A 9 9.88 1.08 13.89
N SER A 10 9.72 2.06 14.78
CA SER A 10 8.66 2.12 15.78
C SER A 10 7.32 2.48 15.12
N ILE A 11 6.30 1.69 15.40
CA ILE A 11 4.94 1.87 14.90
C ILE A 11 4.29 3.02 15.67
N GLY A 12 3.93 4.12 15.00
CA GLY A 12 2.78 4.92 15.46
C GLY A 12 2.78 6.44 15.27
N SER A 13 3.91 7.11 15.07
CA SER A 13 3.99 8.60 15.00
C SER A 13 4.85 9.15 13.84
N VAL A 14 5.15 8.33 12.84
CA VAL A 14 6.41 8.44 12.08
C VAL A 14 6.26 8.97 10.64
N ASP A 15 5.03 9.10 10.11
CA ASP A 15 4.81 9.31 8.67
C ASP A 15 5.46 10.59 8.08
N ARG A 16 5.43 11.73 8.79
CA ARG A 16 6.01 12.99 8.26
C ARG A 16 7.54 13.00 8.28
N ASN A 17 8.14 12.51 9.36
CA ASN A 17 9.59 12.45 9.49
C ASN A 17 10.16 11.37 8.56
N ASP A 18 9.46 10.24 8.44
CA ASP A 18 9.82 9.16 7.53
C ASP A 18 9.85 9.59 6.06
N ILE A 19 8.86 10.38 5.62
CA ILE A 19 8.84 10.91 4.24
C ILE A 19 10.02 11.85 4.00
N LEU A 20 10.33 12.70 4.97
CA LEU A 20 11.47 13.63 4.86
C LEU A 20 12.80 12.86 4.80
N ASP A 21 13.00 11.91 5.72
CA ASP A 21 14.20 11.08 5.78
C ASP A 21 14.38 10.28 4.48
N TRP A 22 13.31 9.65 3.97
CA TRP A 22 13.32 8.98 2.68
C TRP A 22 13.74 9.92 1.55
N LEU A 23 13.15 11.13 1.45
CA LEU A 23 13.49 12.08 0.39
C LEU A 23 14.92 12.61 0.48
N ILE A 24 15.48 12.76 1.69
CA ILE A 24 16.90 13.12 1.91
C ILE A 24 17.83 12.03 1.34
N GLU A 25 17.45 10.75 1.44
CA GLU A 25 18.19 9.65 0.81
C GLU A 25 18.10 9.70 -0.72
N VAL A 26 16.92 10.02 -1.28
CA VAL A 26 16.74 10.17 -2.73
C VAL A 26 17.46 11.42 -3.28
N LYS A 27 17.72 12.42 -2.41
CA LYS A 27 18.21 13.78 -2.72
C LYS A 27 17.15 14.66 -3.38
N PHE A 28 15.94 14.62 -2.83
CA PHE A 28 14.79 15.46 -3.25
C PHE A 28 13.96 15.94 -2.06
N GLU A 29 14.61 16.28 -0.95
CA GLU A 29 13.99 16.81 0.27
C GLU A 29 13.11 18.04 0.01
N ASP A 30 13.41 18.82 -1.02
CA ASP A 30 12.62 20.00 -1.44
C ASP A 30 11.17 19.63 -1.82
N TYR A 31 10.91 18.37 -2.22
CA TYR A 31 9.55 17.90 -2.53
C TYR A 31 8.77 17.41 -1.31
N SER A 32 9.38 17.35 -0.12
CA SER A 32 8.73 16.85 1.10
C SER A 32 7.38 17.51 1.37
N GLN A 33 7.31 18.83 1.19
CA GLN A 33 6.08 19.59 1.42
C GLN A 33 4.95 19.19 0.46
N LEU A 34 5.25 18.76 -0.77
CA LEU A 34 4.24 18.30 -1.73
C LEU A 34 3.57 17.01 -1.23
N PHE A 35 4.35 16.04 -0.77
CA PHE A 35 3.83 14.79 -0.21
C PHE A 35 3.05 15.03 1.09
N ILE A 36 3.62 15.82 2.00
CA ILE A 36 3.02 16.09 3.32
C ILE A 36 1.71 16.87 3.19
N SER A 37 1.67 17.93 2.37
CA SER A 37 0.45 18.73 2.15
C SER A 37 -0.64 17.97 1.41
N ALA A 38 -0.25 17.08 0.49
CA ALA A 38 -1.19 16.18 -0.18
C ALA A 38 -1.66 15.02 0.71
N GLY A 39 -1.15 14.88 1.94
CA GLY A 39 -1.58 13.85 2.90
C GLY A 39 -1.06 12.45 2.59
N TYR A 40 0.08 12.33 1.89
CA TYR A 40 0.69 11.02 1.67
C TYR A 40 1.36 10.50 2.94
N ASP A 41 1.32 9.18 3.12
CA ASP A 41 2.18 8.41 4.03
C ASP A 41 3.11 7.50 3.20
N LEU A 42 4.18 6.99 3.82
CA LEU A 42 5.15 6.12 3.12
C LEU A 42 4.51 4.88 2.47
N PRO A 43 3.58 4.15 3.13
CA PRO A 43 2.90 3.02 2.50
C PRO A 43 2.11 3.42 1.24
N THR A 44 1.44 4.57 1.23
CA THR A 44 0.74 5.06 0.04
C THR A 44 1.73 5.51 -1.04
N ILE A 45 2.85 6.14 -0.67
CA ILE A 45 3.93 6.52 -1.60
C ILE A 45 4.51 5.30 -2.31
N ALA A 46 4.70 4.18 -1.60
CA ALA A 46 5.19 2.94 -2.19
C ALA A 46 4.30 2.41 -3.34
N ARG A 47 3.04 2.84 -3.41
CA ARG A 47 2.06 2.47 -4.44
C ARG A 47 1.84 3.55 -5.49
N MET A 48 2.60 4.65 -5.47
CA MET A 48 2.45 5.73 -6.43
C MET A 48 2.95 5.36 -7.82
N THR A 49 2.24 5.90 -8.82
CA THR A 49 2.58 5.85 -10.24
C THR A 49 3.19 7.20 -10.69
N PRO A 50 3.79 7.27 -11.89
CA PRO A 50 4.26 8.55 -12.44
C PRO A 50 3.16 9.61 -12.56
N GLU A 51 1.92 9.19 -12.80
CA GLU A 51 0.75 10.07 -12.87
C GLU A 51 0.48 10.71 -11.50
N ASP A 52 0.54 9.93 -10.41
CA ASP A 52 0.37 10.46 -9.05
C ASP A 52 1.45 11.49 -8.69
N LEU A 53 2.71 11.23 -9.09
CA LEU A 53 3.82 12.18 -8.88
C LEU A 53 3.59 13.49 -9.66
N THR A 54 3.04 13.37 -10.87
CA THR A 54 2.69 14.54 -11.69
C THR A 54 1.54 15.32 -11.06
N ALA A 55 0.55 14.63 -10.50
CA ALA A 55 -0.62 15.24 -9.85
C ALA A 55 -0.24 16.08 -8.62
N ILE A 56 0.77 15.67 -7.84
CA ILE A 56 1.27 16.47 -6.71
C ILE A 56 2.25 17.60 -7.11
N GLY A 57 2.53 17.77 -8.42
CA GLY A 57 3.36 18.86 -8.93
C GLY A 57 4.80 18.49 -9.31
N ILE A 58 5.19 17.21 -9.27
CA ILE A 58 6.50 16.75 -9.75
C ILE A 58 6.44 16.50 -11.25
N THR A 59 6.51 17.59 -12.02
CA THR A 59 6.36 17.58 -13.49
C THR A 59 7.67 17.32 -14.24
N ASN A 60 8.84 17.56 -13.61
CA ASN A 60 10.14 17.29 -14.21
C ASN A 60 10.33 15.78 -14.45
N PRO A 61 10.47 15.32 -15.72
CA PRO A 61 10.56 13.90 -16.03
C PRO A 61 11.74 13.18 -15.38
N GLN A 62 12.90 13.83 -15.29
CA GLN A 62 14.11 13.23 -14.69
C GLN A 62 13.94 13.04 -13.18
N HIS A 63 13.32 14.02 -12.51
CA HIS A 63 13.05 13.93 -11.08
C HIS A 63 12.01 12.84 -10.81
N ARG A 64 10.94 12.83 -11.60
CA ARG A 64 9.87 11.83 -11.51
C ARG A 64 10.40 10.42 -11.70
N GLU A 65 11.24 10.18 -12.71
CA GLU A 65 11.86 8.88 -12.96
C GLU A 65 12.76 8.45 -11.78
N ARG A 66 13.59 9.37 -11.27
CA ARG A 66 14.49 9.06 -10.15
C ARG A 66 13.73 8.75 -8.88
N ILE A 67 12.71 9.52 -8.55
CA ILE A 67 11.83 9.27 -7.39
C ILE A 67 11.09 7.95 -7.58
N LYS A 68 10.52 7.70 -8.76
CA LYS A 68 9.82 6.44 -9.07
C LYS A 68 10.71 5.22 -8.89
N LYS A 69 11.96 5.28 -9.34
CA LYS A 69 12.95 4.21 -9.13
C LYS A 69 13.23 3.93 -7.64
N HIS A 70 13.09 4.91 -6.77
CA HIS A 70 13.24 4.71 -5.32
C HIS A 70 11.95 4.19 -4.68
N ILE A 71 10.78 4.65 -5.16
CA ILE A 71 9.48 4.09 -4.80
C ILE A 71 9.46 2.58 -5.09
N ASP A 72 9.93 2.15 -6.26
CA ASP A 72 9.96 0.74 -6.66
C ASP A 72 10.90 -0.12 -5.80
N LYS A 73 11.82 0.50 -5.04
CA LYS A 73 12.69 -0.18 -4.08
C LYS A 73 12.11 -0.25 -2.67
N LEU A 74 11.07 0.53 -2.37
CA LEU A 74 10.40 0.49 -1.07
C LEU A 74 9.69 -0.88 -0.95
N GLN A 75 10.26 -1.76 -0.13
CA GLN A 75 9.64 -3.04 0.22
C GLN A 75 8.70 -2.87 1.41
N ILE A 76 7.70 -2.00 1.26
CA ILE A 76 6.70 -1.78 2.30
C ILE A 76 5.55 -2.75 2.07
N VAL A 77 5.27 -3.59 3.07
CA VAL A 77 4.11 -4.49 3.07
C VAL A 77 2.86 -3.65 3.26
N ASP A 78 1.83 -3.89 2.45
CA ASP A 78 0.55 -3.21 2.62
C ASP A 78 -0.02 -3.50 4.01
N ASN A 79 -0.21 -2.47 4.82
CA ASN A 79 -0.93 -2.57 6.09
C ASN A 79 -2.46 -2.53 5.88
N LEU A 80 -2.94 -2.90 4.68
CA LEU A 80 -4.37 -2.91 4.36
C LEU A 80 -5.01 -4.19 4.92
N PRO A 81 -6.25 -4.11 5.44
CA PRO A 81 -6.98 -5.27 5.93
C PRO A 81 -7.08 -6.36 4.85
N ASP A 82 -6.88 -7.61 5.24
CA ASP A 82 -7.11 -8.80 4.40
C ASP A 82 -8.54 -9.33 4.48
N PHE A 83 -9.37 -8.67 5.28
CA PHE A 83 -10.80 -8.89 5.42
C PHE A 83 -11.58 -7.62 5.04
N VAL A 84 -12.91 -7.75 4.89
CA VAL A 84 -13.82 -6.61 4.69
C VAL A 84 -14.38 -6.21 6.06
N PRO A 85 -14.07 -5.01 6.59
CA PRO A 85 -14.60 -4.56 7.88
C PRO A 85 -16.13 -4.45 7.89
N GLY A 86 -16.72 -4.49 9.09
CA GLY A 86 -18.17 -4.52 9.27
C GLY A 86 -18.86 -3.18 9.02
N SER A 87 -18.16 -2.07 9.23
CA SER A 87 -18.69 -0.71 9.06
C SER A 87 -17.67 0.24 8.43
N ILE A 88 -18.16 1.38 7.93
CA ILE A 88 -17.31 2.42 7.36
C ILE A 88 -16.39 3.06 8.42
N GLU A 89 -16.85 3.18 9.68
CA GLU A 89 -16.05 3.78 10.74
C GLU A 89 -14.86 2.89 11.12
N GLU A 90 -15.07 1.57 11.20
CA GLU A 90 -14.00 0.60 11.42
C GLU A 90 -12.98 0.66 10.28
N TRP A 91 -13.45 0.67 9.04
CA TRP A 91 -12.58 0.72 7.87
C TRP A 91 -11.73 1.99 7.83
N LEU A 92 -12.32 3.17 8.06
CA LEU A 92 -11.58 4.43 8.07
C LEU A 92 -10.59 4.54 9.24
N ARG A 93 -10.91 3.97 10.42
CA ARG A 93 -9.95 3.88 11.53
C ARG A 93 -8.73 3.03 11.18
N LEU A 94 -8.94 1.90 10.50
CA LEU A 94 -7.82 1.06 10.04
C LEU A 94 -6.93 1.78 9.03
N LEU A 95 -7.51 2.69 8.23
CA LEU A 95 -6.78 3.54 7.28
C LEU A 95 -6.18 4.81 7.91
N ARG A 96 -6.51 5.12 9.17
CA ARG A 96 -6.22 6.40 9.85
C ARG A 96 -6.80 7.61 9.12
N LEU A 97 -8.05 7.48 8.70
CA LEU A 97 -8.82 8.48 7.94
C LEU A 97 -10.15 8.81 8.64
N GLU A 98 -10.15 8.82 9.97
CA GLU A 98 -11.34 9.05 10.80
C GLU A 98 -11.99 10.40 10.54
N GLU A 99 -11.22 11.40 10.07
CA GLU A 99 -11.73 12.72 9.69
C GLU A 99 -12.80 12.64 8.58
N TYR A 100 -12.82 11.57 7.78
CA TYR A 100 -13.78 11.38 6.69
C TYR A 100 -14.99 10.52 7.05
N ILE A 101 -15.14 10.10 8.31
CA ILE A 101 -16.29 9.29 8.75
C ILE A 101 -17.59 10.07 8.53
N GLN A 102 -17.69 11.31 9.04
CA GLN A 102 -18.92 12.10 8.94
C GLN A 102 -19.27 12.45 7.48
N PRO A 103 -18.35 12.99 6.66
CA PRO A 103 -18.63 13.27 5.25
C PRO A 103 -19.18 12.06 4.46
N LEU A 104 -18.62 10.87 4.68
CA LEU A 104 -19.09 9.66 4.01
C LEU A 104 -20.47 9.20 4.52
N LEU A 105 -20.72 9.30 5.82
CA LEU A 105 -22.04 8.96 6.40
C LEU A 105 -23.15 9.91 5.92
N GLU A 106 -22.84 11.20 5.74
CA GLU A 106 -23.78 12.20 5.21
C GLU A 106 -24.19 11.91 3.76
N GLN A 107 -23.28 11.35 2.95
CA GLN A 107 -23.58 10.83 1.63
C GLN A 107 -24.18 9.40 1.65
N ASN A 108 -24.57 8.92 2.84
CA ASN A 108 -25.23 7.64 3.06
C ASN A 108 -24.37 6.39 2.73
N TYR A 109 -23.03 6.53 2.74
CA TYR A 109 -22.11 5.38 2.73
C TYR A 109 -21.98 4.79 4.13
N LYS A 110 -22.67 3.68 4.41
CA LYS A 110 -22.74 3.08 5.76
C LYS A 110 -21.86 1.83 5.89
N THR A 111 -21.67 1.11 4.80
CA THR A 111 -20.93 -0.13 4.75
C THR A 111 -19.73 -0.02 3.81
N VAL A 112 -18.73 -0.87 4.03
CA VAL A 112 -17.54 -0.97 3.15
C VAL A 112 -17.94 -1.38 1.72
N ARG A 113 -19.10 -2.03 1.54
CA ARG A 113 -19.62 -2.38 0.22
C ARG A 113 -20.13 -1.14 -0.54
N ASP A 114 -20.73 -0.18 0.15
CA ASP A 114 -21.30 1.03 -0.46
C ASP A 114 -20.21 1.86 -1.15
N VAL A 115 -19.03 1.95 -0.51
CA VAL A 115 -17.88 2.68 -1.06
C VAL A 115 -17.15 1.95 -2.18
N THR A 116 -17.53 0.71 -2.52
CA THR A 116 -16.81 -0.02 -3.58
C THR A 116 -16.95 0.65 -4.93
N GLN A 117 -18.01 1.40 -5.21
CA GLN A 117 -18.19 2.07 -6.50
C GLN A 117 -17.72 3.53 -6.50
N VAL A 118 -17.21 4.03 -5.37
CA VAL A 118 -16.74 5.42 -5.24
C VAL A 118 -15.56 5.65 -6.18
N THR A 119 -15.68 6.71 -6.97
CA THR A 119 -14.66 7.21 -7.89
C THR A 119 -13.86 8.34 -7.25
N TRP A 120 -12.81 8.79 -7.92
CA TRP A 120 -12.02 9.94 -7.44
C TRP A 120 -12.84 11.25 -7.48
N GLU A 121 -13.75 11.40 -8.45
CA GLU A 121 -14.64 12.56 -8.59
C GLU A 121 -15.60 12.64 -7.39
N ASP A 122 -16.21 11.50 -7.01
CA ASP A 122 -17.08 11.42 -5.84
C ASP A 122 -16.34 11.83 -4.55
N LEU A 123 -15.05 11.46 -4.41
CA LEU A 123 -14.26 11.83 -3.25
C LEU A 123 -14.05 13.36 -3.17
N GLU A 124 -13.85 14.03 -4.29
CA GLU A 124 -13.76 15.49 -4.33
C GLU A 124 -15.09 16.15 -3.95
N ASP A 125 -16.20 15.63 -4.45
CA ASP A 125 -17.55 16.12 -4.13
C ASP A 125 -17.89 15.95 -2.64
N ILE A 126 -17.40 14.88 -2.00
CA ILE A 126 -17.51 14.65 -0.55
C ILE A 126 -16.62 15.62 0.26
N GLY A 127 -15.66 16.30 -0.38
CA GLY A 127 -14.69 17.20 0.27
C GLY A 127 -13.37 16.53 0.65
N ILE A 128 -13.10 15.31 0.15
CA ILE A 128 -11.84 14.59 0.31
C ILE A 128 -10.89 15.01 -0.81
N VAL A 129 -10.26 16.17 -0.66
CA VAL A 129 -9.42 16.81 -1.71
C VAL A 129 -7.93 16.45 -1.65
N LYS A 130 -7.47 15.85 -0.54
CA LYS A 130 -6.06 15.48 -0.35
C LYS A 130 -5.73 14.26 -1.22
N LEU A 131 -4.90 14.43 -2.25
CA LEU A 131 -4.55 13.38 -3.23
C LEU A 131 -4.00 12.09 -2.58
N GLY A 132 -3.21 12.22 -1.51
CA GLY A 132 -2.70 11.07 -0.75
C GLY A 132 -3.82 10.30 -0.05
N HIS A 133 -4.78 11.02 0.54
CA HIS A 133 -5.95 10.40 1.18
C HIS A 133 -6.86 9.75 0.14
N GLN A 134 -7.12 10.43 -0.99
CA GLN A 134 -7.86 9.86 -2.11
C GLN A 134 -7.21 8.56 -2.60
N LYS A 135 -5.90 8.58 -2.84
CA LYS A 135 -5.14 7.40 -3.28
C LYS A 135 -5.27 6.25 -2.28
N LYS A 136 -5.15 6.55 -0.98
CA LYS A 136 -5.26 5.56 0.09
C LYS A 136 -6.64 4.89 0.12
N ILE A 137 -7.71 5.68 0.02
CA ILE A 137 -9.10 5.19 -0.04
C ILE A 137 -9.30 4.31 -1.29
N LEU A 138 -8.83 4.75 -2.46
CA LEU A 138 -8.96 4.00 -3.72
C LEU A 138 -8.19 2.67 -3.67
N LEU A 139 -6.98 2.65 -3.09
CA LEU A 139 -6.21 1.42 -2.87
C LEU A 139 -6.95 0.46 -1.93
N ALA A 140 -7.55 0.97 -0.86
CA ALA A 140 -8.33 0.17 0.07
C ALA A 140 -9.63 -0.37 -0.58
N ILE A 141 -10.32 0.42 -1.40
CA ILE A 141 -11.50 -0.04 -2.18
C ILE A 141 -11.10 -1.17 -3.14
N LYS A 142 -9.97 -1.01 -3.84
CA LYS A 142 -9.44 -2.06 -4.72
C LYS A 142 -9.19 -3.35 -3.94
N ARG A 143 -8.59 -3.25 -2.75
CA ARG A 143 -8.35 -4.41 -1.87
C ARG A 143 -9.65 -5.10 -1.46
N VAL A 144 -10.68 -4.35 -1.08
CA VAL A 144 -12.01 -4.87 -0.75
C VAL A 144 -12.61 -5.61 -1.94
N LYS A 145 -12.57 -5.03 -3.15
CA LYS A 145 -13.04 -5.67 -4.39
C LYS A 145 -12.30 -6.99 -4.67
N ASP A 146 -11.00 -7.03 -4.46
CA ASP A 146 -10.19 -8.24 -4.64
C ASP A 146 -10.62 -9.35 -3.65
N ILE A 147 -10.86 -8.99 -2.38
CA ILE A 147 -11.37 -9.93 -1.36
C ILE A 147 -12.75 -10.47 -1.75
N LEU A 148 -13.68 -9.57 -2.12
CA LEU A 148 -15.05 -9.94 -2.48
C LEU A 148 -15.15 -10.80 -3.75
N SER A 149 -14.23 -10.60 -4.69
CA SER A 149 -14.17 -11.40 -5.93
C SER A 149 -13.46 -12.75 -5.75
N GLY A 150 -13.01 -13.09 -4.54
CA GLY A 150 -12.26 -14.32 -4.28
C GLY A 150 -10.84 -14.31 -4.87
N LYS A 151 -10.40 -13.17 -5.43
CA LYS A 151 -9.01 -12.93 -5.82
C LYS A 151 -8.21 -12.71 -4.55
N ARG A 152 -7.84 -13.81 -3.88
CA ARG A 152 -6.75 -13.78 -2.90
C ARG A 152 -5.48 -13.40 -3.67
N ASN A 153 -5.17 -12.10 -3.71
CA ASN A 153 -3.90 -11.63 -4.22
C ASN A 153 -2.79 -12.31 -3.41
N HIS A 154 -2.09 -13.23 -4.06
CA HIS A 154 -0.80 -13.72 -3.63
C HIS A 154 0.21 -12.58 -3.81
N GLN A 155 0.18 -11.60 -2.91
CA GLN A 155 1.26 -10.63 -2.72
C GLN A 155 1.90 -10.79 -1.34
N ILE A 156 1.96 -12.03 -0.87
CA ILE A 156 2.96 -12.45 0.10
C ILE A 156 3.73 -13.56 -0.61
N TYR A 157 5.05 -13.38 -0.73
CA TYR A 157 6.04 -14.24 -1.39
C TYR A 157 6.22 -14.07 -2.93
N SER A 158 6.72 -12.93 -3.40
CA SER A 158 7.53 -12.90 -4.64
C SER A 158 9.01 -12.55 -4.41
N THR A 159 9.51 -12.66 -3.17
CA THR A 159 10.95 -12.51 -2.85
C THR A 159 11.52 -13.59 -1.93
N VAL A 160 10.82 -14.71 -1.72
CA VAL A 160 11.46 -15.92 -1.21
C VAL A 160 11.36 -17.00 -2.28
N GLY A 161 12.51 -17.44 -2.78
CA GLY A 161 12.57 -18.51 -3.77
C GLY A 161 11.77 -19.72 -3.29
N LEU A 162 10.71 -20.05 -4.02
CA LEU A 162 9.95 -21.27 -3.83
C LEU A 162 10.16 -22.14 -5.07
N LEU A 163 10.89 -23.24 -4.85
CA LEU A 163 10.88 -24.44 -5.67
C LEU A 163 9.44 -24.89 -5.95
N PRO A 164 9.18 -25.54 -7.09
CA PRO A 164 7.82 -25.93 -7.46
C PRO A 164 7.27 -27.02 -6.52
N PRO A 165 5.95 -27.01 -6.27
CA PRO A 165 5.30 -27.97 -5.39
C PRO A 165 5.20 -29.34 -6.06
N ILE A 166 5.77 -30.37 -5.43
CA ILE A 166 5.55 -31.77 -5.83
C ILE A 166 4.19 -32.19 -5.29
N GLN A 167 3.14 -32.14 -6.12
CA GLN A 167 1.90 -32.88 -5.83
C GLN A 167 2.01 -34.32 -6.35
N HIS A 168 1.89 -35.22 -5.40
CA HIS A 168 1.64 -36.66 -5.47
C HIS A 168 1.40 -37.30 -6.85
N SER A 169 2.30 -38.21 -7.22
CA SER A 169 1.97 -39.46 -7.90
C SER A 169 2.87 -40.54 -7.29
N ILE A 170 2.30 -41.39 -6.44
CA ILE A 170 2.07 -42.81 -6.70
C ILE A 170 3.38 -43.62 -6.86
N CYS A 171 3.64 -44.44 -5.83
CA CYS A 171 4.28 -45.76 -5.89
C CYS A 171 5.66 -45.85 -6.56
N PHE A 172 6.74 -45.91 -5.76
CA PHE A 172 7.80 -46.94 -5.86
C PHE A 172 8.86 -46.69 -4.76
N LEU A 173 8.60 -47.18 -3.54
CA LEU A 173 9.66 -47.45 -2.56
C LEU A 173 9.43 -48.83 -1.93
N GLN A 174 9.70 -49.85 -2.73
CA GLN A 174 10.36 -51.09 -2.33
C GLN A 174 11.15 -51.50 -3.58
N GLN A 175 12.47 -51.60 -3.55
CA GLN A 175 13.15 -52.60 -2.75
C GLN A 175 14.62 -52.21 -2.56
N LYS A 176 15.05 -52.13 -1.30
CA LYS A 176 16.46 -52.18 -0.92
C LYS A 176 16.78 -53.61 -0.53
N THR A 177 17.30 -54.40 -1.46
CA THR A 177 18.02 -55.67 -1.23
C THR A 177 18.95 -55.86 -2.44
N ASN A 178 20.25 -55.59 -2.30
CA ASN A 178 21.33 -56.54 -2.00
C ASN A 178 21.85 -57.32 -3.22
N ASN A 179 23.19 -57.49 -3.22
CA ASN A 179 24.02 -58.42 -4.02
C ASN A 179 24.43 -57.83 -5.39
N ASN A 180 25.72 -57.65 -5.74
CA ASN A 180 26.87 -58.55 -5.69
C ASN A 180 26.56 -59.97 -6.16
#